data_AF-A0A9D4AD03-F1
#
_entry.id   AF-A0A9D4AD03-F1
#
_cell.length_a   1.000
_cell.length_b   1.000
_cell.length_c   1.000
_cell.angle_alpha   90.00
_cell.angle_beta   90.00
_cell.angle_gamma   90.00
#
_symmetry.space_group_name_H-M   'P 1'
#
loop_
_entity.id
_entity.type
_entity.pdbx_description
1 polymer ?
#
loop_
_entity_poly.entity_id
_entity_poly.type
_entity_poly.pdbx_seq_one_letter_code
_entity_poly.pdbx_strand_id
1 'polypeptide(L)'
;MKPHETTENAVARAVKEKLGSSKVVRIVLGSYRKKLEERNSVSYPGLPARYVLHSVEAWVEGLLEEDFVTVEKEEYESVDGTRGLEKAVSVRKHY
;
A
#
# COMPACT_ATOMS: atom_id res chain seq x y z
N MET A 1 1.43 8.48 -3.39
CA MET A 1 0.32 9.45 -3.25
C MET A 1 0.29 10.32 -4.51
N LYS A 2 -0.87 10.77 -4.95
CA LYS A 2 -0.97 11.70 -6.09
C LYS A 2 -0.43 13.08 -5.69
N PRO A 3 0.04 13.90 -6.66
CA PRO A 3 0.42 15.28 -6.37
C PRO A 3 -0.73 16.02 -5.67
N HIS A 4 -0.43 16.75 -4.60
CA HIS A 4 -1.39 17.52 -3.80
C HIS A 4 -2.50 16.71 -3.10
N GLU A 5 -2.40 15.38 -3.08
CA GLU A 5 -3.34 14.53 -2.37
C GLU A 5 -3.05 14.55 -0.86
N THR A 6 -4.09 14.74 -0.05
CA THR A 6 -3.95 14.60 1.41
C THR A 6 -3.79 13.13 1.80
N THR A 7 -3.21 12.87 2.97
CA THR A 7 -3.07 11.50 3.48
C THR A 7 -4.42 10.80 3.61
N GLU A 8 -5.45 11.52 4.04
CA GLU A 8 -6.82 11.00 4.20
C GLU A 8 -7.40 10.55 2.86
N ASN A 9 -7.28 11.39 1.82
CA ASN A 9 -7.75 11.06 0.49
C ASN A 9 -6.97 9.88 -0.11
N ALA A 10 -5.65 9.83 0.10
CA ALA A 10 -4.82 8.74 -0.36
C ALA A 10 -5.20 7.40 0.30
N VAL A 11 -5.46 7.40 1.62
CA VAL A 11 -5.89 6.21 2.36
C VAL A 11 -7.28 5.76 1.90
N ALA A 12 -8.24 6.67 1.82
CA ALA A 12 -9.59 6.34 1.36
C ALA A 12 -9.57 5.75 -0.07
N ARG A 13 -8.75 6.32 -0.96
CA ARG A 13 -8.56 5.81 -2.31
C ARG A 13 -7.88 4.43 -2.31
N ALA A 14 -6.82 4.24 -1.53
CA ALA A 14 -6.12 2.95 -1.45
C ALA A 14 -7.05 1.84 -0.94
N VAL A 15 -7.84 2.11 0.10
CA VAL A 15 -8.83 1.14 0.62
C VAL A 15 -9.90 0.85 -0.43
N LYS A 16 -10.42 1.87 -1.12
CA LYS A 16 -11.41 1.70 -2.18
C LYS A 16 -10.89 0.86 -3.35
N GLU A 17 -9.65 1.10 -3.78
CA GLU A 17 -9.01 0.37 -4.89
C GLU A 17 -8.75 -1.11 -4.53
N LYS A 18 -8.41 -1.42 -3.27
CA LYS A 18 -8.08 -2.80 -2.84
C LYS A 18 -9.26 -3.60 -2.34
N LEU A 19 -10.19 -2.96 -1.63
CA LEU A 19 -11.27 -3.63 -0.92
C LEU A 19 -12.66 -3.36 -1.52
N GLY A 20 -12.72 -2.56 -2.58
CA GLY A 20 -13.96 -2.17 -3.25
C GLY A 20 -14.65 -0.96 -2.62
N SER A 21 -15.67 -0.44 -3.32
CA SER A 21 -16.47 0.70 -2.90
C SER A 21 -17.57 0.28 -1.93
N SER A 22 -17.54 0.79 -0.69
CA SER A 22 -18.63 0.85 0.32
C SER A 22 -18.12 0.78 1.77
N LYS A 23 -16.80 0.64 2.00
CA LYS A 23 -16.27 0.50 3.36
C LYS A 23 -16.06 1.85 4.05
N VAL A 24 -16.48 1.95 5.30
CA VAL A 24 -16.19 3.11 6.17
C VAL A 24 -14.75 2.97 6.65
N VAL A 25 -13.94 4.01 6.42
CA VAL A 25 -12.51 4.03 6.78
C VAL A 25 -12.26 5.10 7.84
N ARG A 26 -11.58 4.73 8.92
CA ARG A 26 -11.15 5.64 9.98
C ARG A 26 -9.66 5.51 10.21
N ILE A 27 -8.93 6.60 10.04
CA ILE A 27 -7.48 6.61 10.27
C ILE A 27 -7.19 6.63 11.77
N VAL A 28 -6.25 5.80 12.21
CA VAL A 28 -5.74 5.83 13.59
C VAL A 28 -4.89 7.09 13.76
N LEU A 29 -5.32 7.98 14.65
CA LEU A 29 -4.63 9.24 14.91
C LEU A 29 -3.20 8.97 15.38
N GLY A 30 -2.21 9.68 14.82
CA GLY A 30 -0.80 9.51 15.17
C GLY A 30 -0.11 8.28 14.56
N SER A 31 -0.83 7.43 13.81
CA SER A 31 -0.24 6.26 13.12
C SER A 31 0.56 6.63 11.86
N TYR A 32 0.40 7.86 11.35
CA TYR A 32 1.06 8.29 10.14
C TYR A 32 2.59 8.29 10.31
N ARG A 33 3.26 7.56 9.42
CA ARG A 33 4.72 7.48 9.35
C ARG A 33 5.19 7.79 7.94
N LYS A 34 6.31 8.51 7.86
CA LYS A 34 7.00 8.82 6.61
C LYS A 34 8.40 8.24 6.67
N LYS A 35 8.77 7.42 5.68
CA LYS A 35 10.10 6.83 5.53
C LYS A 35 10.66 7.19 4.16
N LEU A 36 11.94 7.52 4.11
CA LEU A 36 12.69 7.71 2.87
C LEU A 36 13.47 6.42 2.59
N GLU A 37 13.36 5.91 1.36
CA GLU A 37 14.05 4.70 0.94
C GLU A 37 14.75 4.95 -0.40
N GLU A 38 16.04 4.65 -0.46
CA GLU A 38 16.85 4.76 -1.68
C GLU A 38 17.15 3.35 -2.19
N ARG A 39 16.74 3.07 -3.43
CA ARG A 39 16.95 1.77 -4.09
C ARG A 39 16.91 1.94 -5.60
N ASN A 40 17.36 0.94 -6.35
CA ASN A 40 17.22 0.96 -7.80
C ASN A 40 15.74 1.03 -8.21
N SER A 41 15.46 1.86 -9.22
CA SER A 41 14.12 2.00 -9.76
C SER A 41 13.65 0.68 -10.35
N VAL A 42 12.47 0.22 -9.93
CA VAL A 42 11.81 -0.95 -10.54
C VAL A 42 11.40 -0.64 -11.98
N SER A 43 10.96 0.59 -12.25
CA SER A 43 10.53 1.01 -13.59
C SER A 43 11.70 1.38 -14.52
N TYR A 44 12.88 1.66 -13.96
CA TYR A 44 14.08 2.03 -14.71
C TYR A 44 15.30 1.29 -14.14
N PRO A 45 15.50 0.02 -14.52
CA PRO A 45 16.57 -0.82 -13.97
C PRO A 45 17.95 -0.14 -14.05
N GLY A 46 18.70 -0.18 -12.95
CA GLY A 46 20.04 0.42 -12.85
C GLY A 46 20.06 1.92 -12.53
N LEU A 47 18.92 2.62 -12.56
CA LEU A 47 18.84 4.02 -12.14
C LEU A 47 18.54 4.11 -10.64
N PRO A 48 19.31 4.88 -9.84
CA PRO A 48 18.99 5.10 -8.43
C PRO A 48 17.69 5.89 -8.32
N ALA A 49 16.79 5.43 -7.45
CA ALA A 49 15.54 6.09 -7.14
C ALA A 49 15.43 6.34 -5.63
N ARG A 50 14.73 7.43 -5.30
CA ARG A 50 14.42 7.82 -3.93
C ARG A 50 12.91 7.82 -3.74
N TYR A 51 12.44 6.89 -2.93
CA TYR A 51 11.05 6.69 -2.61
C TYR A 51 10.69 7.38 -1.29
N VAL A 52 9.57 8.08 -1.29
CA VAL A 52 8.94 8.58 -0.06
C VAL A 52 7.76 7.66 0.23
N LEU A 53 7.93 6.82 1.24
CA LEU A 53 6.91 5.87 1.68
C LEU A 53 6.07 6.51 2.79
N HIS A 54 4.76 6.48 2.60
CA HIS A 54 3.76 6.97 3.55
C HIS A 54 2.98 5.77 4.07
N SER A 55 2.99 5.58 5.39
CA SER A 55 2.32 4.46 6.07
C SER A 55 1.32 5.00 7.08
N VAL A 56 0.15 4.37 7.15
CA VAL A 56 -0.96 4.75 8.03
C VAL A 56 -1.65 3.47 8.49
N GLU A 57 -2.08 3.45 9.74
CA GLU A 57 -2.99 2.43 10.24
C GLU A 57 -4.42 2.93 10.15
N ALA A 58 -5.34 2.08 9.68
CA ALA A 58 -6.73 2.44 9.48
C ALA A 58 -7.66 1.31 9.91
N TRP A 59 -8.75 1.69 10.58
CA TRP A 59 -9.90 0.84 10.83
C TRP A 59 -10.81 0.88 9.61
N VAL A 60 -11.29 -0.30 9.20
CA VAL A 60 -12.20 -0.44 8.06
C VAL A 60 -13.38 -1.29 8.52
N GLU A 61 -14.59 -0.73 8.45
CA GLU A 61 -15.81 -1.45 8.81
C GLU A 61 -16.16 -2.49 7.73
N GLY A 62 -16.72 -3.63 8.14
CA GLY A 62 -17.15 -4.70 7.22
C GLY A 62 -15.99 -5.52 6.62
N LEU A 63 -14.85 -5.60 7.30
CA LEU A 63 -13.83 -6.61 7.01
C LEU A 63 -14.18 -7.96 7.65
N LEU A 64 -13.68 -9.03 7.04
CA LEU A 64 -13.75 -10.37 7.64
C LEU A 64 -13.00 -10.34 8.98
N GLU A 65 -13.50 -11.07 9.98
CA GLU A 65 -12.84 -11.18 11.28
C GLU A 65 -11.54 -12.00 11.21
N GLU A 66 -11.43 -12.87 10.21
CA GLU A 66 -10.25 -13.67 9.92
C GLU A 66 -9.19 -12.87 9.18
N ASP A 67 -7.93 -13.27 9.36
CA ASP A 67 -6.82 -12.71 8.60
C ASP A 67 -7.00 -13.00 7.11
N PHE A 68 -6.90 -11.95 6.29
CA PHE A 68 -7.02 -12.07 4.84
C PHE A 68 -5.84 -11.38 4.14
N VAL A 69 -5.56 -11.81 2.92
CA VAL A 69 -4.54 -11.22 2.06
C VAL A 69 -5.19 -10.80 0.75
N THR A 70 -4.95 -9.56 0.33
CA THR A 70 -5.32 -9.11 -1.02
C THR A 70 -4.15 -9.35 -1.95
N VAL A 71 -4.38 -10.12 -3.02
CA VAL A 71 -3.38 -10.32 -4.07
C VAL A 71 -3.62 -9.28 -5.16
N GLU A 72 -2.63 -8.43 -5.41
CA GLU A 72 -2.66 -7.57 -6.58
C GLU A 72 -2.43 -8.41 -7.83
N LYS A 73 -3.37 -8.37 -8.78
CA LYS A 73 -3.15 -8.93 -10.10
C LYS A 73 -2.06 -8.07 -10.76
N GLU A 74 -0.96 -8.70 -11.18
CA GLU A 74 0.18 -7.98 -11.76
C GLU A 74 -0.27 -7.21 -13.00
N GLU A 75 -0.42 -5.88 -12.90
CA GLU A 75 -0.75 -5.02 -14.05
C GLU A 75 0.45 -4.82 -15.00
N TYR A 76 1.60 -5.42 -14.68
CA TYR A 76 2.77 -5.46 -15.54
C TYR A 76 3.33 -6.88 -15.49
N GLU A 77 2.89 -7.73 -16.41
CA GLU A 77 3.71 -8.87 -16.84
C GLU A 77 5.01 -8.31 -17.42
N SER A 78 6.04 -8.13 -16.60
CA SER A 78 7.38 -7.87 -17.11
C SER A 78 8.07 -9.20 -17.30
N VAL A 79 8.23 -9.57 -18.57
CA VAL A 79 9.36 -10.29 -19.16
C VAL A 79 10.39 -10.75 -18.13
N ASP A 80 10.36 -12.05 -17.89
CA ASP A 80 11.40 -12.99 -17.45
C ASP A 80 12.45 -12.55 -16.40
N GLY A 81 12.64 -13.43 -15.41
CA GLY A 81 13.87 -13.44 -14.61
C GLY A 81 13.71 -13.20 -13.11
N THR A 82 12.94 -14.07 -12.45
CA THR A 82 13.09 -14.49 -11.03
C THR A 82 14.01 -13.67 -10.10
N ARG A 83 13.40 -13.04 -9.08
CA ARG A 83 13.79 -13.23 -7.67
C ARG A 83 12.75 -12.60 -6.75
N GLY A 84 12.26 -13.44 -5.84
CA GLY A 84 11.20 -13.15 -4.88
C GLY A 84 11.41 -11.81 -4.18
N LEU A 85 10.45 -10.92 -4.38
CA LEU A 85 10.18 -9.86 -3.44
C LEU A 85 8.94 -10.31 -2.68
N GLU A 86 9.05 -10.27 -1.36
CA GLU A 86 7.99 -10.43 -0.37
C GLU A 86 6.81 -9.51 -0.73
N LYS A 87 5.99 -9.96 -1.69
CA LYS A 87 4.80 -9.26 -2.17
C LYS A 87 3.67 -9.56 -1.20
N ALA A 88 3.61 -8.79 -0.12
CA ALA A 88 2.35 -8.45 0.50
C ALA A 88 2.54 -7.23 1.40
N VAL A 89 1.74 -6.19 1.16
CA VAL A 89 1.33 -5.30 2.24
C VAL A 89 0.52 -6.19 3.19
N SER A 90 1.12 -6.60 4.31
CA SER A 90 0.45 -7.43 5.30
C SER A 90 -0.47 -6.55 6.16
N VAL A 91 -1.73 -6.95 6.27
CA VAL A 91 -2.67 -6.38 7.24
C VAL A 91 -2.49 -7.18 8.53
N ARG A 92 -2.06 -6.53 9.61
CA ARG A 92 -1.99 -7.17 10.95
C ARG A 92 -3.09 -6.57 11.82
N LYS A 93 -3.82 -7.43 12.53
CA LYS A 93 -4.79 -7.05 13.55
C LYS A 93 -4.09 -6.27 14.67
N HIS A 94 -4.64 -5.11 15.04
CA HIS A 94 -4.22 -4.38 16.23
C HIS A 94 -4.85 -5.06 17.46
N TYR A 95 -4.03 -5.37 18.48
CA TYR A 95 -4.50 -5.85 19.79
C TYR A 95 -4.83 -4.69 20.73
#